data_AF-A0A1J1HSJ4-F1
#
_entry.id   AF-A0A1J1HSJ4-F1
#
_cell.length_a   1.000
_cell.length_b   1.000
_cell.length_c   1.000
_cell.angle_alpha   90.00
_cell.angle_beta   90.00
_cell.angle_gamma   90.00
#
_symmetry.space_group_name_H-M   'P 1'
#
loop_
_entity.id
_entity.type
_entity.pdbx_description
1 polymer ?
#
loop_
_entity_poly.entity_id
_entity_poly.type
_entity_poly.pdbx_seq_one_letter_code
_entity_poly.pdbx_strand_id
1 'polypeptide(L)'
;MLGRCVAGQGSNDDVSDFPEIYTEWANYYLERAKSKRTVVDLSTDCRDGLLLAEVIEAVTTFKVPDLTKKPKTQQQMYDNVESCLAVLRQNQVGGLETITAKDICSGRLKAVLSLFFSLSRYKQASKQKTPSKSPQPTTFIHHPQIHQQPVQHLNTSQSDMTKER
;
A
#
# COMPACT_ATOMS: atom_id res chain seq x y z
N MET A 1 -14.78 39.02 21.81
CA MET A 1 -13.60 38.79 22.67
C MET A 1 -12.76 37.70 22.04
N LEU A 2 -11.48 38.01 21.88
CA LEU A 2 -10.46 37.20 21.21
C LEU A 2 -10.17 35.91 22.00
N GLY A 3 -10.24 34.75 21.33
CA GLY A 3 -9.81 33.46 21.86
C GLY A 3 -8.74 32.88 20.94
N ARG A 4 -7.49 33.27 21.22
CA ARG A 4 -6.23 32.96 20.54
C ARG A 4 -6.13 31.59 19.87
N CYS A 5 -5.73 31.62 18.60
CA CYS A 5 -5.10 30.52 17.90
C CYS A 5 -3.87 30.04 18.69
N VAL A 6 -3.83 28.77 19.09
CA VAL A 6 -2.57 28.13 19.44
C VAL A 6 -2.04 27.51 18.14
N ALA A 7 -1.01 28.13 17.59
CA ALA A 7 -0.20 27.50 16.56
C ALA A 7 0.52 26.34 17.24
N GLY A 8 0.03 25.12 17.00
CA GLY A 8 0.77 23.91 17.30
C GLY A 8 2.09 23.96 16.53
N GLN A 9 3.17 24.09 17.29
CA GLN A 9 4.54 24.10 16.81
C GLN A 9 4.75 22.85 15.94
N GLY A 10 5.22 23.06 14.70
CA GLY A 10 5.79 21.99 13.91
C GLY A 10 7.01 21.44 14.64
N SER A 11 6.85 20.27 15.26
CA SER A 11 7.97 19.39 15.54
C SER A 11 8.64 19.10 14.21
N ASN A 12 9.92 19.44 14.08
CA ASN A 12 10.72 19.02 12.93
C ASN A 12 10.61 17.51 12.84
N ASP A 13 9.84 17.00 11.87
CA ASP A 13 9.75 15.58 11.59
C ASP A 13 11.16 15.08 11.25
N ASP A 14 11.75 14.36 12.19
CA ASP A 14 13.14 13.94 12.20
C ASP A 14 13.42 13.04 10.99
N VAL A 15 14.15 13.57 10.00
CA VAL A 15 14.59 12.84 8.80
C VAL A 15 15.51 11.65 9.15
N SER A 16 15.87 11.52 10.44
CA SER A 16 16.72 10.49 11.02
C SER A 16 16.05 9.10 11.13
N ASP A 17 14.71 9.03 11.18
CA ASP A 17 14.01 7.76 11.50
C ASP A 17 13.64 6.91 10.27
N PHE A 18 13.71 7.48 9.06
CA PHE A 18 13.34 6.76 7.83
C PHE A 18 14.11 5.45 7.61
N PRO A 19 15.43 5.37 7.85
CA PRO A 19 16.16 4.10 7.73
C PRO A 19 15.63 3.02 8.66
N GLU A 20 15.28 3.36 9.91
CA GLU A 20 14.76 2.39 10.88
C GLU A 20 13.38 1.89 10.45
N ILE A 21 12.48 2.81 10.10
CA ILE A 21 11.13 2.48 9.61
C ILE A 21 11.19 1.53 8.40
N TYR A 22 12.06 1.79 7.43
CA TYR A 22 12.17 0.93 6.26
C TYR A 22 12.91 -0.38 6.53
N THR A 23 13.81 -0.41 7.52
CA THR A 23 14.48 -1.63 7.97
C THR A 23 13.49 -2.57 8.63
N GLU A 24 12.71 -2.08 9.59
CA GLU A 24 11.65 -2.85 10.25
C GLU A 24 10.59 -3.32 9.25
N TRP A 25 10.16 -2.42 8.36
CA TRP A 25 9.19 -2.74 7.32
C TRP A 25 9.69 -3.85 6.38
N ALA A 26 10.95 -3.80 5.96
CA ALA A 26 11.55 -4.84 5.12
C ALA A 26 11.62 -6.19 5.86
N ASN A 27 12.08 -6.17 7.11
CA ASN A 27 12.19 -7.35 7.95
C ASN A 27 10.84 -8.03 8.18
N TYR A 28 9.77 -7.26 8.36
CA TYR A 28 8.41 -7.80 8.43
C TYR A 28 8.02 -8.65 7.20
N TYR A 29 8.38 -8.23 5.98
CA TYR A 29 8.09 -9.03 4.78
C TYR A 29 9.01 -10.24 4.64
N LEU A 30 10.29 -10.08 4.97
CA LEU A 30 11.25 -11.18 4.94
C LEU A 30 10.83 -12.30 5.90
N GLU A 31 10.44 -11.97 7.13
CA GLU A 31 9.94 -12.93 8.12
C GLU A 31 8.67 -13.62 7.61
N ARG A 32 7.71 -12.87 7.08
CA ARG A 32 6.47 -13.43 6.50
C ARG A 32 6.75 -14.37 5.33
N ALA A 33 7.77 -14.08 4.52
CA ALA A 33 8.25 -14.93 3.44
C ALA A 33 9.14 -16.09 3.91
N LYS A 34 9.40 -16.19 5.23
CA LYS A 34 10.31 -17.17 5.86
C LYS A 34 11.74 -17.10 5.30
N SER A 35 12.18 -15.90 4.91
CA SER A 35 13.58 -15.67 4.57
C SER A 35 14.47 -15.88 5.80
N LYS A 36 15.68 -16.36 5.55
CA LYS A 36 16.73 -16.49 6.58
C LYS A 36 17.58 -15.23 6.70
N ARG A 37 17.33 -14.23 5.84
CA ARG A 37 18.04 -12.95 5.84
C ARG A 37 17.29 -11.93 6.69
N THR A 38 18.04 -11.02 7.27
CA THR A 38 17.54 -9.89 8.04
C THR A 38 18.31 -8.65 7.58
N VAL A 39 17.59 -7.55 7.44
CA VAL A 39 18.17 -6.23 7.19
C VAL A 39 18.63 -5.64 8.51
N VAL A 40 19.88 -5.21 8.55
CA VAL A 40 20.47 -4.47 9.66
C VAL A 40 20.77 -3.04 9.20
N ASP A 41 21.30 -2.88 7.99
CA ASP A 41 21.54 -1.59 7.35
C ASP A 41 21.19 -1.67 5.87
N LEU A 42 20.10 -0.99 5.49
CA LEU A 42 19.59 -0.96 4.11
C LEU A 42 20.67 -0.56 3.08
N SER A 43 21.55 0.38 3.44
CA SER A 43 22.54 0.92 2.53
C SER A 43 23.69 -0.05 2.26
N THR A 44 24.00 -0.96 3.19
CA THR A 44 25.02 -2.00 3.01
C THR A 44 24.42 -3.30 2.49
N ASP A 45 23.29 -3.71 3.04
CA ASP A 45 22.74 -5.05 2.83
C ASP A 45 22.11 -5.20 1.44
N CYS A 46 21.68 -4.11 0.81
CA CYS A 46 21.12 -4.13 -0.54
C CYS A 46 22.17 -4.07 -1.67
N ARG A 47 23.46 -3.84 -1.36
CA ARG A 47 24.48 -3.51 -2.39
C ARG A 47 24.73 -4.61 -3.41
N ASP A 48 24.58 -5.88 -3.02
CA ASP A 48 24.82 -7.03 -3.90
C ASP A 48 23.59 -7.46 -4.72
N GLY A 49 22.46 -6.78 -4.49
CA GLY A 49 21.17 -7.03 -5.13
C GLY A 49 20.41 -8.26 -4.64
N LEU A 50 21.01 -9.14 -3.83
CA LEU A 50 20.35 -10.40 -3.43
C LEU A 50 19.31 -10.19 -2.35
N LEU A 51 19.67 -9.46 -1.28
CA LEU A 51 18.69 -9.13 -0.25
C LEU A 51 17.59 -8.23 -0.82
N LEU A 52 17.95 -7.29 -1.70
CA LEU A 52 16.99 -6.42 -2.37
C LEU A 52 15.97 -7.23 -3.18
N ALA A 53 16.43 -8.23 -3.94
CA ALA A 53 15.53 -9.12 -4.68
C ALA A 53 14.58 -9.90 -3.77
N GLU A 54 15.07 -10.42 -2.64
CA GLU A 54 14.22 -11.12 -1.66
C GLU A 54 13.14 -10.20 -1.07
N VAL A 55 13.49 -8.94 -0.75
CA VAL A 55 12.52 -7.94 -0.28
C VAL A 55 11.48 -7.64 -1.36
N ILE A 56 11.90 -7.42 -2.60
CA ILE A 56 10.98 -7.16 -3.73
C ILE A 56 9.99 -8.32 -3.86
N GLU A 57 10.49 -9.54 -3.93
CA GLU A 57 9.66 -10.74 -4.06
C GLU A 57 8.69 -10.90 -2.88
N ALA A 58 9.16 -10.69 -1.65
CA ALA A 58 8.33 -10.80 -0.45
C ALA A 58 7.22 -9.73 -0.38
N VAL A 59 7.48 -8.53 -0.93
CA VAL A 59 6.54 -7.40 -0.92
C VAL A 59 5.53 -7.47 -2.06
N THR A 60 5.98 -7.80 -3.27
CA THR A 60 5.20 -7.66 -4.51
C THR A 60 4.86 -8.98 -5.19
N THR A 61 5.45 -10.09 -4.74
CA THR A 61 5.42 -11.41 -5.41
C THR A 61 6.10 -11.45 -6.78
N PHE A 62 6.78 -10.36 -7.19
CA PHE A 62 7.52 -10.34 -8.44
C PHE A 62 8.80 -11.15 -8.30
N LYS A 63 9.02 -12.07 -9.23
CA LYS A 63 10.27 -12.82 -9.32
C LYS A 63 11.33 -11.97 -10.01
N VAL A 64 12.51 -11.89 -9.41
CA VAL A 64 13.68 -11.28 -10.03
C VAL A 64 14.52 -12.39 -10.68
N PRO A 65 14.53 -12.48 -12.03
CA PRO A 65 15.27 -13.52 -12.73
C PRO A 65 16.78 -13.23 -12.75
N ASP A 66 17.56 -14.23 -13.18
CA ASP A 66 18.97 -14.09 -13.57
C ASP A 66 19.93 -13.56 -12.49
N LEU A 67 19.64 -13.85 -11.22
CA LEU A 67 20.50 -13.44 -10.10
C LEU A 67 21.74 -14.33 -9.94
N THR A 68 22.91 -13.70 -9.88
CA THR A 68 24.15 -14.33 -9.45
C THR A 68 24.13 -14.52 -7.93
N LYS A 69 23.93 -15.76 -7.46
CA LYS A 69 23.75 -16.11 -6.04
C LYS A 69 24.96 -15.84 -5.13
N LYS A 70 26.16 -15.68 -5.70
CA LYS A 70 27.41 -15.37 -4.99
C LYS A 70 28.21 -14.38 -5.83
N PRO A 71 27.80 -13.09 -5.88
CA PRO A 71 28.49 -12.10 -6.68
C PRO A 71 29.89 -11.86 -6.10
N LYS A 72 30.92 -12.03 -6.93
CA LYS A 72 32.33 -11.85 -6.57
C LYS A 72 32.94 -10.60 -7.19
N THR A 73 32.35 -10.12 -8.27
CA THR A 73 32.82 -8.92 -8.99
C THR A 73 31.81 -7.79 -8.84
N GLN A 74 32.30 -6.56 -8.95
CA GLN A 74 31.42 -5.40 -8.97
C GLN A 74 30.37 -5.51 -10.08
N GLN A 75 30.75 -5.98 -11.27
CA GLN A 75 29.81 -6.16 -12.38
C GLN A 75 28.65 -7.09 -12.01
N GLN A 76 28.92 -8.22 -11.34
CA GLN A 76 27.85 -9.14 -10.92
C GLN A 76 26.89 -8.51 -9.91
N MET A 77 27.37 -7.63 -9.02
CA MET A 77 26.50 -6.87 -8.12
C MET A 77 25.63 -5.87 -8.90
N TYR A 78 26.22 -5.17 -9.86
CA TYR A 78 25.49 -4.26 -10.74
C TYR A 78 24.40 -4.99 -11.54
N ASP A 79 24.73 -6.13 -12.14
CA ASP A 79 23.79 -6.92 -12.93
C ASP A 79 22.61 -7.39 -12.07
N ASN A 80 22.87 -7.87 -10.85
CA ASN A 80 21.82 -8.25 -9.91
C ASN A 80 20.89 -7.07 -9.57
N VAL A 81 21.45 -5.89 -9.29
CA VAL A 81 20.67 -4.69 -8.95
C VAL A 81 19.90 -4.17 -10.17
N GLU A 82 20.49 -4.19 -11.37
CA GLU A 82 19.78 -3.82 -12.60
C GLU A 82 18.60 -4.76 -12.86
N SER A 83 18.74 -6.08 -12.63
CA SER A 83 17.60 -7.01 -12.69
C SER A 83 16.49 -6.63 -11.72
N CYS A 84 16.84 -6.22 -10.49
CA CYS A 84 15.86 -5.74 -9.51
C CYS A 84 15.12 -4.48 -10.02
N LEU A 85 15.86 -3.48 -10.49
CA LEU A 85 15.29 -2.23 -11.00
C LEU A 85 14.44 -2.46 -12.26
N ALA A 86 14.88 -3.33 -13.15
CA ALA A 86 14.16 -3.70 -14.37
C ALA A 86 12.79 -4.31 -14.04
N VAL A 87 12.73 -5.25 -13.11
CA VAL A 87 11.46 -5.86 -12.66
C VAL A 87 10.52 -4.81 -12.07
N LEU A 88 11.02 -3.91 -11.23
CA LEU A 88 10.20 -2.85 -10.65
C LEU A 88 9.64 -1.90 -11.72
N ARG A 89 10.48 -1.48 -12.69
CA ARG A 89 10.06 -0.61 -13.79
C ARG A 89 9.06 -1.29 -14.71
N GLN A 90 9.28 -2.57 -15.05
CA GLN A 90 8.37 -3.36 -15.88
C GLN A 90 6.98 -3.49 -15.25
N ASN A 91 6.91 -3.56 -13.92
CA ASN A 91 5.66 -3.62 -13.16
C ASN A 91 5.11 -2.23 -12.76
N GLN A 92 5.62 -1.16 -13.39
CA GLN A 92 5.14 0.22 -13.24
C GLN A 92 5.27 0.78 -11.81
N VAL A 93 6.31 0.36 -11.08
CA VAL A 93 6.69 1.01 -9.82
C VAL A 93 7.30 2.38 -10.13
N GLY A 94 6.58 3.46 -9.79
CA GLY A 94 6.98 4.84 -10.09
C GLY A 94 8.10 5.39 -9.19
N GLY A 95 8.73 6.49 -9.62
CA GLY A 95 9.76 7.20 -8.84
C GLY A 95 11.16 6.55 -8.89
N LEU A 96 11.41 5.71 -9.88
CA LEU A 96 12.69 4.99 -10.07
C LEU A 96 13.51 5.52 -11.27
N GLU A 97 13.09 6.61 -11.92
CA GLU A 97 13.78 7.13 -13.12
C GLU A 97 15.20 7.61 -12.82
N THR A 98 15.43 8.15 -11.62
CA THR A 98 16.71 8.75 -11.21
C THR A 98 17.61 7.78 -10.42
N ILE A 99 17.11 6.58 -10.11
CA ILE A 99 17.84 5.58 -9.32
C ILE A 99 18.57 4.62 -10.26
N THR A 100 19.89 4.56 -10.14
CA THR A 100 20.73 3.67 -10.95
C THR A 100 21.31 2.53 -10.11
N ALA A 101 21.72 1.41 -10.73
CA ALA A 101 22.39 0.35 -9.97
C ALA A 101 23.67 0.83 -9.26
N LYS A 102 24.38 1.81 -9.83
CA LYS A 102 25.54 2.44 -9.18
C LYS A 102 25.19 3.02 -7.82
N ASP A 103 24.03 3.65 -7.71
CA ASP A 103 23.60 4.34 -6.51
C ASP A 103 23.33 3.36 -5.37
N ILE A 104 22.72 2.21 -5.72
CA ILE A 104 22.45 1.13 -4.78
C ILE A 104 23.73 0.37 -4.44
N CYS A 105 24.54 -0.04 -5.43
CA CYS A 105 25.81 -0.74 -5.23
C CYS A 105 26.83 0.06 -4.40
N SER A 106 26.82 1.40 -4.53
CA SER A 106 27.66 2.29 -3.70
C SER A 106 27.10 2.50 -2.29
N GLY A 107 25.90 2.02 -2.00
CA GLY A 107 25.22 2.20 -0.73
C GLY A 107 24.79 3.64 -0.47
N ARG A 108 24.38 4.37 -1.51
CA ARG A 108 23.89 5.72 -1.33
C ARG A 108 22.54 5.69 -0.63
N LEU A 109 22.54 5.99 0.67
CA LEU A 109 21.35 5.89 1.52
C LEU A 109 20.12 6.58 0.91
N LYS A 110 20.24 7.81 0.39
CA LYS A 110 19.10 8.51 -0.25
C LYS A 110 18.47 7.73 -1.41
N ALA A 111 19.28 7.08 -2.24
CA ALA A 111 18.77 6.29 -3.37
C ALA A 111 18.08 5.01 -2.88
N VAL A 112 18.66 4.34 -1.89
CA VAL A 112 18.06 3.15 -1.26
C VAL A 112 16.73 3.52 -0.60
N LEU A 113 16.68 4.57 0.23
CA LEU A 113 15.43 5.02 0.86
C LEU A 113 14.38 5.43 -0.18
N SER A 114 14.78 6.11 -1.26
CA SER A 114 13.86 6.46 -2.35
C SER A 114 13.26 5.22 -3.02
N LEU A 115 14.06 4.16 -3.21
CA LEU A 115 13.58 2.88 -3.76
C LEU A 115 12.55 2.24 -2.82
N PHE A 116 12.87 2.15 -1.52
CA PHE A 116 11.97 1.55 -0.53
C PHE A 116 10.69 2.37 -0.34
N PHE A 117 10.78 3.70 -0.40
CA PHE A 117 9.62 4.59 -0.43
C PHE A 117 8.70 4.27 -1.62
N SER A 118 9.25 4.22 -2.84
CA SER A 118 8.50 3.87 -4.05
C SER A 118 7.85 2.48 -3.95
N LEU A 119 8.59 1.49 -3.46
CA LEU A 119 8.11 0.12 -3.27
C LEU A 119 6.95 0.07 -2.26
N SER A 120 7.09 0.79 -1.13
CA SER A 120 6.05 0.86 -0.11
C SER A 120 4.77 1.49 -0.62
N ARG A 121 4.88 2.56 -1.43
CA ARG A 121 3.73 3.25 -2.04
C ARG A 121 3.03 2.35 -3.05
N TYR A 122 3.79 1.67 -3.90
CA TYR A 122 3.25 0.71 -4.86
C TYR A 122 2.41 -0.36 -4.14
N LYS A 123 2.97 -0.94 -3.07
CA LYS A 123 2.29 -1.97 -2.28
C LYS A 123 0.97 -1.48 -1.66
N GLN A 124 0.94 -0.24 -1.18
CA GLN A 124 -0.26 0.37 -0.60
C GLN A 124 -1.37 0.54 -1.64
N ALA A 125 -1.02 1.00 -2.85
CA ALA A 125 -1.98 1.15 -3.94
C ALA A 125 -2.61 -0.18 -4.38
N SER A 126 -1.85 -1.28 -4.37
CA SER A 126 -2.35 -2.61 -4.74
C SER A 126 -3.41 -3.15 -3.78
N LYS A 127 -3.39 -2.76 -2.49
CA LYS A 127 -4.40 -3.19 -1.50
C LYS A 127 -5.78 -2.56 -1.73
N GLN A 128 -5.87 -1.41 -2.40
CA GLN A 128 -7.14 -0.73 -2.63
C GLN A 128 -7.93 -1.29 -3.83
N LYS A 129 -7.31 -2.17 -4.64
CA LYS A 129 -7.96 -2.79 -5.81
C LYS A 129 -8.71 -4.09 -5.49
N THR A 130 -8.73 -4.55 -4.25
CA THR A 130 -9.67 -5.61 -3.85
C THR A 130 -11.04 -5.00 -3.58
N PRO A 131 -12.10 -5.31 -4.35
CA PRO A 131 -13.45 -4.90 -3.98
C PRO A 131 -13.77 -5.52 -2.62
N SER A 132 -14.03 -4.66 -1.64
CA SER A 132 -14.65 -5.02 -0.38
C SER A 132 -15.83 -5.96 -0.64
N LYS A 133 -15.80 -7.16 -0.05
CA LYS A 133 -17.00 -7.96 0.15
C LYS A 133 -18.03 -7.05 0.84
N SER A 134 -19.09 -6.72 0.13
CA SER A 134 -20.24 -5.99 0.66
C SER A 134 -20.81 -6.77 1.85
N PRO A 135 -21.11 -6.12 2.99
CA PRO A 135 -21.99 -6.74 3.97
C PRO A 135 -23.38 -6.82 3.32
N GLN A 136 -23.83 -8.03 3.02
CA GLN A 136 -25.22 -8.25 2.61
C GLN A 136 -26.13 -7.94 3.81
N PRO A 137 -27.14 -7.06 3.67
CA PRO A 137 -28.21 -7.01 4.64
C PRO A 137 -29.07 -8.25 4.41
N THR A 138 -28.90 -9.26 5.27
CA THR A 138 -29.81 -10.40 5.30
C THR A 138 -31.17 -9.89 5.76
N THR A 139 -32.14 -9.95 4.86
CA THR A 139 -33.57 -9.82 5.14
C THR A 139 -33.96 -10.80 6.24
N PHE A 140 -34.36 -10.29 7.41
CA PHE A 140 -35.20 -11.01 8.35
C PHE A 140 -36.53 -10.27 8.48
N ILE A 141 -37.53 -10.84 7.82
CA ILE A 141 -38.95 -10.60 8.10
C ILE A 141 -39.24 -11.19 9.49
N HIS A 142 -39.56 -10.35 10.47
CA HIS A 142 -40.43 -10.76 11.57
C HIS A 142 -41.19 -9.58 12.21
N HIS A 143 -42.51 -9.65 12.04
CA HIS A 143 -43.63 -9.07 12.80
C HIS A 143 -43.35 -8.09 13.95
N PRO A 144 -44.12 -6.98 14.00
CA PRO A 144 -44.66 -6.45 15.24
C PRO A 144 -46.18 -6.68 15.31
N GLN A 145 -46.64 -7.40 16.33
CA GLN A 145 -48.05 -7.57 16.66
C GLN A 145 -48.29 -7.01 18.06
N ILE A 146 -48.76 -5.75 18.18
CA ILE A 146 -49.47 -5.24 19.36
C ILE A 146 -50.52 -4.20 18.92
N HIS A 147 -51.79 -4.63 18.98
CA HIS A 147 -53.00 -3.92 19.43
C HIS A 147 -53.11 -2.39 19.35
N GLN A 148 -54.07 -1.88 18.57
CA GLN A 148 -55.39 -1.36 19.04
C GLN A 148 -56.21 -0.73 17.87
N GLN A 149 -57.48 -1.12 17.76
CA GLN A 149 -58.57 -0.43 17.01
C GLN A 149 -59.14 0.69 17.93
N PRO A 150 -59.90 1.75 17.48
CA PRO A 150 -61.06 1.63 16.58
C PRO A 150 -61.48 2.82 15.65
N VAL A 151 -62.17 2.44 14.55
CA VAL A 151 -63.44 2.94 13.97
C VAL A 151 -63.58 4.23 13.08
N GLN A 152 -64.34 4.02 11.98
CA GLN A 152 -65.20 4.90 11.12
C GLN A 152 -64.48 5.89 10.17
N HIS A 153 -64.75 5.99 8.86
CA HIS A 153 -66.04 6.05 8.17
C HIS A 153 -66.01 5.51 6.72
N LEU A 154 -67.17 5.01 6.32
CA LEU A 154 -67.65 4.64 4.98
C LEU A 154 -67.96 5.90 4.14
N ASN A 155 -67.54 5.99 2.87
CA ASN A 155 -68.50 6.18 1.76
C ASN A 155 -67.90 5.99 0.36
N THR A 156 -68.79 5.56 -0.52
CA THR A 156 -68.68 5.13 -1.91
C THR A 156 -68.94 6.31 -2.89
N SER A 157 -68.53 6.13 -4.17
CA SER A 157 -68.96 6.86 -5.38
C SER A 157 -68.45 8.30 -5.54
N GLN A 158 -68.22 8.86 -6.74
CA GLN A 158 -68.71 8.59 -8.09
C GLN A 158 -67.83 9.34 -9.10
N SER A 159 -67.82 8.86 -10.33
CA SER A 159 -67.53 9.57 -11.57
C SER A 159 -68.37 10.85 -11.73
N ASP A 160 -67.80 11.95 -12.24
CA ASP A 160 -68.29 12.68 -13.44
C ASP A 160 -67.48 13.96 -13.76
N MET A 161 -67.05 14.01 -15.02
CA MET A 161 -67.06 15.11 -16.00
C MET A 161 -67.32 16.58 -15.57
N THR A 162 -66.44 17.51 -15.99
CA THR A 162 -66.70 18.86 -16.59
C THR A 162 -65.35 19.60 -16.71
N LYS A 163 -64.85 19.93 -17.92
CA LYS A 163 -65.15 21.04 -18.85
C LYS A 163 -64.52 22.40 -18.45
N GLU A 164 -63.88 23.02 -19.44
CA GLU A 164 -63.59 24.47 -19.59
C GLU A 164 -62.42 25.06 -18.77
N ARG A 165 -61.29 25.38 -19.43
CA ARG A 165 -61.06 26.66 -20.11
C ARG A 165 -59.78 26.60 -20.96
#